data_AF-A0A519RSZ0-F1
#
_entry.id   AF-A0A519RSZ0-F1
#
_cell.length_a   1.000
_cell.length_b   1.000
_cell.length_c   1.000
_cell.angle_alpha   90.00
_cell.angle_beta   90.00
_cell.angle_gamma   90.00
#
_symmetry.space_group_name_H-M   'P 1'
#
loop_
_entity.id
_entity.type
_entity.pdbx_description
1 polymer ?
#
loop_
_entity_poly.entity_id
_entity_poly.type
_entity_poly.pdbx_seq_one_letter_code
_entity_poly.pdbx_strand_id
1 'polypeptide(L)'
;MASNLDYLDPNLQPLVEKIEAYLVAKEDLRKLGIAERNEATHDAAVANSATEFEQRPPTGSFDQHHDELQQQHQDALDDLHRLENEILHLLPTRDEWVKVNLGYGPSRVGAWRVPNAPGATTEHYEIRVVM
;
A
#
# COMPACT_ATOMS: atom_id res chain seq x y z
N MET A 1 8.67 -27.57 -19.47
CA MET A 1 8.78 -28.25 -18.16
C MET A 1 9.35 -27.21 -17.20
N ALA A 2 8.50 -26.57 -16.39
CA ALA A 2 8.94 -25.56 -15.41
C ALA A 2 9.77 -26.28 -14.34
N SER A 3 11.05 -25.94 -14.26
CA SER A 3 11.98 -26.62 -13.37
C SER A 3 11.66 -26.21 -11.93
N ASN A 4 11.87 -27.11 -10.98
CA ASN A 4 11.56 -26.85 -9.58
C ASN A 4 12.35 -25.68 -8.97
N LEU A 5 13.29 -25.08 -9.71
CA LEU A 5 14.17 -23.98 -9.29
C LEU A 5 13.89 -22.66 -10.01
N ASP A 6 12.81 -22.55 -10.80
CA ASP A 6 12.51 -21.35 -11.59
C ASP A 6 12.35 -20.07 -10.73
N TYR A 7 12.08 -20.22 -9.43
CA TYR A 7 12.00 -19.11 -8.47
C TYR A 7 13.36 -18.53 -8.05
N LEU A 8 14.46 -19.17 -8.45
CA LEU A 8 15.84 -18.69 -8.28
C LEU A 8 16.40 -18.02 -9.54
N ASP A 9 15.58 -17.82 -10.58
CA ASP A 9 16.01 -17.15 -11.80
C ASP A 9 16.44 -15.70 -11.48
N PRO A 10 17.70 -15.30 -11.75
CA PRO A 10 18.17 -13.94 -11.55
C PRO A 10 17.35 -12.89 -12.30
N ASN A 11 16.68 -13.27 -13.40
CA ASN A 11 15.81 -12.36 -14.15
C ASN A 11 14.55 -11.95 -13.36
N LEU A 12 14.18 -12.71 -12.32
CA LEU A 12 13.07 -12.37 -11.42
C LEU A 12 13.51 -11.45 -10.28
N GLN A 13 14.80 -11.15 -10.14
CA GLN A 13 15.31 -10.30 -9.07
C GLN A 13 14.71 -8.87 -9.08
N PRO A 14 14.57 -8.19 -10.23
CA PRO A 14 13.87 -6.89 -10.27
C PRO A 14 12.41 -6.98 -9.81
N LEU A 15 11.73 -8.08 -10.15
CA LEU A 15 10.36 -8.32 -9.70
C LEU A 15 10.30 -8.53 -8.18
N VAL A 16 11.22 -9.30 -7.62
CA VAL A 16 11.36 -9.53 -6.17
C VAL A 16 11.55 -8.21 -5.43
N GLU A 17 12.51 -7.39 -5.85
CA GLU A 17 12.79 -6.09 -5.23
C GLU A 17 11.57 -5.17 -5.23
N LYS A 18 10.80 -5.16 -6.34
CA LYS A 18 9.57 -4.36 -6.43
C LYS A 18 8.43 -4.90 -5.57
N ILE A 19 8.31 -6.22 -5.45
CA ILE A 19 7.33 -6.84 -4.55
C ILE A 19 7.66 -6.53 -3.09
N GLU A 20 8.93 -6.61 -2.70
CA GLU A 20 9.36 -6.25 -1.35
C GLU A 20 9.05 -4.78 -1.06
N ALA A 21 9.40 -3.87 -1.98
CA ALA A 21 9.06 -2.45 -1.86
C ALA A 21 7.53 -2.22 -1.76
N TYR A 22 6.74 -2.96 -2.54
CA TYR A 22 5.28 -2.90 -2.48
C TYR A 22 4.71 -3.37 -1.14
N LEU A 23 5.25 -4.46 -0.58
CA LEU A 23 4.81 -4.97 0.72
C LEU A 23 5.15 -3.99 1.85
N VAL A 24 6.34 -3.38 1.82
CA VAL A 24 6.74 -2.34 2.76
C VAL A 24 5.83 -1.12 2.64
N ALA A 25 5.61 -0.60 1.42
CA ALA A 25 4.73 0.55 1.19
C ALA A 25 3.30 0.29 1.69
N LYS A 26 2.78 -0.93 1.49
CA LYS A 26 1.45 -1.33 2.00
C LYS A 26 1.40 -1.39 3.53
N GLU A 27 2.47 -1.84 4.17
CA GLU A 27 2.58 -1.83 5.63
C GLU A 27 2.67 -0.39 6.17
N ASP A 28 3.44 0.47 5.52
CA ASP A 28 3.60 1.87 5.91
C ASP A 28 2.30 2.65 5.75
N LEU A 29 1.57 2.46 4.64
CA LEU A 29 0.23 3.02 4.45
C LEU A 29 -0.74 2.55 5.54
N ARG A 30 -0.65 1.28 5.94
CA ARG A 30 -1.46 0.74 7.05
C ARG A 30 -1.12 1.43 8.38
N LYS A 31 0.17 1.66 8.66
CA LYS A 31 0.63 2.37 9.86
C LYS A 31 0.17 3.82 9.86
N LEU A 32 0.26 4.52 8.72
CA LEU A 32 -0.25 5.88 8.53
C LEU A 32 -1.74 5.95 8.82
N GLY A 33 -2.56 5.06 8.24
CA GLY A 33 -4.00 5.03 8.51
C GLY A 33 -4.37 4.71 9.96
N ILE A 34 -3.51 4.02 10.72
CA ILE A 34 -3.67 3.83 12.16
C ILE A 34 -3.33 5.13 12.90
N ALA A 35 -2.26 5.82 12.52
CA ALA A 35 -1.85 7.09 13.11
C ALA A 35 -2.93 8.17 12.92
N GLU A 36 -3.47 8.33 11.71
CA GLU A 36 -4.57 9.26 11.40
C GLU A 36 -5.80 9.02 12.29
N ARG A 37 -6.19 7.74 12.47
CA ARG A 37 -7.33 7.39 13.34
C ARG A 37 -7.07 7.69 14.81
N ASN A 38 -5.85 7.45 15.27
CA ASN A 38 -5.47 7.72 16.66
C ASN A 38 -5.45 9.22 16.94
N GLU A 39 -4.98 10.04 15.99
CA GLU A 39 -5.01 11.50 16.11
C GLU A 39 -6.43 12.04 16.09
N ALA A 40 -7.28 11.61 15.17
CA ALA A 40 -8.69 12.01 15.15
C ALA A 40 -9.41 11.66 16.48
N THR A 41 -9.04 10.55 17.11
CA THR A 41 -9.55 10.16 18.43
C THR A 41 -9.00 11.05 19.55
N HIS A 42 -7.71 11.41 19.48
CA HIS A 42 -7.08 12.31 20.43
C HIS A 42 -7.69 13.72 20.36
N ASP A 43 -7.86 14.25 19.15
CA ASP A 43 -8.47 15.56 18.90
C ASP A 43 -9.91 15.61 19.39
N ALA A 44 -10.69 14.55 19.18
CA ALA A 44 -12.03 14.45 19.74
C ALA A 44 -12.04 14.46 21.28
N ALA A 45 -11.06 13.82 21.93
CA ALA A 45 -10.93 13.83 23.38
C ALA A 45 -10.49 15.22 23.91
N VAL A 46 -9.56 15.89 23.23
CA VAL A 46 -9.13 17.25 23.54
C VAL A 46 -10.30 18.22 23.35
N ALA A 47 -11.05 18.13 22.25
CA ALA A 47 -12.23 18.97 22.01
C ALA A 47 -13.31 18.76 23.08
N ASN A 48 -13.58 17.51 23.49
CA ASN A 48 -14.51 17.22 24.58
C ASN A 48 -14.05 17.86 25.90
N SER A 49 -12.78 17.70 26.28
CA SER A 49 -12.25 18.32 27.50
C SER A 49 -12.20 19.87 27.44
N ALA A 50 -11.95 20.45 26.27
CA ALA A 50 -12.02 21.89 26.02
C ALA A 50 -13.46 22.43 25.96
N THR A 51 -14.46 21.55 25.85
CA THR A 51 -15.87 21.93 26.01
C THR A 51 -16.27 21.95 27.49
N GLU A 52 -15.66 21.10 28.32
CA GLU A 52 -15.87 21.06 29.78
C GLU A 52 -15.17 22.20 30.52
N PHE A 53 -14.06 22.72 29.98
CA PHE A 53 -13.36 23.89 30.48
C PHE A 53 -13.38 24.96 29.40
N GLU A 54 -13.98 26.14 29.61
CA GLU A 54 -13.99 27.28 28.67
C GLU A 54 -12.57 27.82 28.36
N GLN A 55 -11.71 27.00 27.77
CA GLN A 55 -10.40 27.37 27.28
C GLN A 55 -10.53 27.61 25.77
N ARG A 56 -10.17 28.82 25.34
CA ARG A 56 -10.10 29.15 23.92
C ARG A 56 -9.10 28.20 23.24
N PRO A 57 -9.47 27.55 22.12
CA PRO A 57 -8.54 26.70 21.40
C PRO A 57 -7.36 27.53 20.86
N PRO A 58 -6.13 26.99 20.85
CA PRO A 58 -4.99 27.65 20.23
C PRO A 58 -5.23 27.74 18.72
N THR A 59 -5.55 28.94 18.23
CA THR A 59 -5.79 29.22 16.82
C THR A 59 -4.48 29.18 16.04
N GLY A 60 -4.28 28.14 15.22
CA GLY A 60 -3.35 28.21 14.07
C GLY A 60 -2.35 27.07 13.86
N SER A 61 -2.20 26.11 14.80
CA SER A 61 -1.21 25.02 14.64
C SER A 61 -1.81 23.67 14.21
N PHE A 62 -3.11 23.45 14.39
CA PHE A 62 -3.76 22.16 14.14
C PHE A 62 -4.00 21.90 12.64
N ASP A 63 -4.37 22.94 11.87
CA ASP A 63 -4.67 22.78 10.45
C ASP A 63 -3.44 22.31 9.64
N GLN A 64 -2.23 22.74 10.03
CA GLN A 64 -0.99 22.37 9.34
C GLN A 64 -0.63 20.89 9.49
N HIS A 65 -0.79 20.33 10.69
CA HIS A 65 -0.46 18.92 10.94
C HIS A 65 -1.43 17.97 10.22
N HIS A 66 -2.72 18.35 10.19
CA HIS A 66 -3.73 17.59 9.46
C HIS A 66 -3.48 17.59 7.94
N ASP A 67 -3.16 18.75 7.37
CA ASP A 67 -2.83 18.89 5.95
C ASP A 67 -1.57 18.09 5.58
N GLU A 68 -0.54 18.10 6.43
CA GLU A 68 0.69 17.33 6.24
C GLU A 68 0.43 15.81 6.21
N LEU A 69 -0.44 15.31 7.10
CA LEU A 69 -0.79 13.89 7.12
C LEU A 69 -1.62 13.45 5.91
N GLN A 70 -2.59 14.28 5.50
CA GLN A 70 -3.34 14.01 4.28
C GLN A 70 -2.43 13.95 3.05
N GLN A 71 -1.44 14.85 2.97
CA GLN A 71 -0.46 14.85 1.90
C GLN A 71 0.40 13.58 1.92
N GLN A 72 0.92 13.19 3.09
CA GLN A 72 1.71 11.96 3.22
C GLN A 72 0.92 10.70 2.84
N HIS A 73 -0.36 10.64 3.19
CA HIS A 73 -1.21 9.52 2.82
C HIS A 73 -1.47 9.47 1.30
N GLN A 74 -1.71 10.62 0.68
CA GLN A 74 -1.86 10.69 -0.77
C GLN A 74 -0.57 10.28 -1.50
N ASP A 75 0.59 10.78 -1.05
CA ASP A 75 1.90 10.41 -1.60
C ASP A 75 2.14 8.89 -1.47
N ALA A 76 1.79 8.31 -0.31
CA ALA A 76 1.93 6.87 -0.09
C ALA A 76 1.00 6.03 -1.01
N LEU A 77 -0.21 6.51 -1.29
CA LEU A 77 -1.13 5.87 -2.24
C LEU A 77 -0.59 5.93 -3.66
N ASP A 78 -0.05 7.07 -4.07
CA ASP A 78 0.50 7.25 -5.42
C ASP A 78 1.76 6.40 -5.63
N ASP A 79 2.62 6.33 -4.61
CA ASP A 79 3.78 5.43 -4.61
C ASP A 79 3.36 3.95 -4.71
N LEU A 80 2.31 3.57 -3.99
CA LEU A 80 1.76 2.22 -4.05
C LEU A 80 1.23 1.91 -5.46
N HIS A 81 0.43 2.79 -6.06
CA HIS A 81 -0.08 2.61 -7.43
C HIS A 81 1.05 2.55 -8.47
N ARG A 82 2.12 3.33 -8.30
CA ARG A 82 3.29 3.24 -9.17
C ARG A 82 3.96 1.86 -9.06
N LEU A 83 4.18 1.36 -7.84
CA LEU A 83 4.76 0.04 -7.61
C LEU A 83 3.89 -1.07 -8.18
N GLU A 84 2.56 -0.97 -8.06
CA GLU A 84 1.63 -1.92 -8.66
C GLU A 84 1.78 -1.97 -10.18
N ASN A 85 1.84 -0.81 -10.83
CA ASN A 85 2.05 -0.73 -12.28
C ASN A 85 3.41 -1.30 -12.68
N GLU A 86 4.48 -1.03 -11.93
CA GLU A 86 5.81 -1.58 -12.20
C GLU A 86 5.82 -3.11 -12.09
N ILE A 87 5.20 -3.66 -11.03
CA ILE A 87 5.07 -5.12 -10.86
C ILE A 87 4.27 -5.72 -12.02
N LEU A 88 3.18 -5.09 -12.46
CA LEU A 88 2.38 -5.55 -13.60
C LEU A 88 3.15 -5.57 -14.93
N HIS A 89 4.16 -4.71 -15.09
CA HIS A 89 5.03 -4.72 -16.28
C HIS A 89 6.16 -5.75 -16.17
N LEU A 90 6.60 -6.07 -14.96
CA LEU A 90 7.64 -7.06 -14.69
C LEU A 90 7.11 -8.49 -14.64
N LEU A 91 5.81 -8.68 -14.40
CA LEU A 91 5.19 -10.00 -14.40
C LEU A 91 5.24 -10.63 -15.80
N PRO A 92 5.84 -11.84 -15.95
CA PRO A 92 5.93 -12.51 -17.24
C PRO A 92 4.56 -12.97 -17.77
N THR A 93 3.64 -13.32 -16.88
CA THR A 93 2.27 -13.72 -17.21
C THR A 93 1.28 -13.05 -16.25
N ARG A 94 0.06 -12.81 -16.75
CA ARG A 94 -1.09 -12.31 -15.99
C ARG A 94 -2.05 -13.46 -15.72
N ASP A 95 -2.83 -13.34 -14.65
CA ASP A 95 -3.81 -14.33 -14.22
C ASP A 95 -3.20 -15.72 -13.89
N GLU A 96 -1.91 -15.75 -13.58
CA GLU A 96 -1.14 -16.95 -13.22
C GLU A 96 -0.22 -16.66 -12.02
N TRP A 97 0.11 -17.72 -11.27
CA TRP A 97 1.11 -17.66 -10.20
C TRP A 97 2.52 -17.80 -10.76
N VAL A 98 3.33 -16.77 -10.55
CA VAL A 98 4.78 -16.77 -10.77
C VAL A 98 5.46 -17.10 -9.46
N LYS A 99 6.33 -18.12 -9.45
CA LYS A 99 7.11 -18.46 -8.25
C LYS A 99 8.28 -17.49 -8.14
N VAL A 100 8.47 -16.90 -6.97
CA VAL A 100 9.54 -15.94 -6.68
C VAL A 100 10.17 -16.25 -5.32
N ASN A 101 11.41 -15.84 -5.12
CA ASN A 101 12.09 -15.96 -3.83
C ASN A 101 12.08 -14.62 -3.09
N LEU A 102 11.23 -14.48 -2.08
CA LEU A 102 11.17 -13.28 -1.21
C LEU A 102 12.04 -13.43 0.05
N GLY A 103 13.05 -14.31 0.03
CA GLY A 103 14.00 -14.50 1.13
C GLY A 103 13.52 -15.39 2.30
N TYR A 104 12.21 -15.64 2.43
CA TYR A 104 11.65 -16.49 3.50
C TYR A 104 11.19 -17.88 3.04
N GLY A 105 11.43 -18.24 1.78
CA GLY A 105 11.01 -19.51 1.19
C GLY A 105 10.36 -19.33 -0.19
N PRO A 106 9.80 -20.40 -0.77
CA PRO A 106 9.17 -20.36 -2.08
C PRO A 106 7.85 -19.58 -2.01
N SER A 107 7.90 -18.30 -2.39
CA SER A 107 6.71 -17.44 -2.50
C SER A 107 6.11 -17.49 -3.90
N ARG A 108 4.88 -17.02 -4.03
CA ARG A 108 4.16 -16.90 -5.30
C ARG A 108 3.55 -15.52 -5.39
N VAL A 109 3.69 -14.91 -6.56
CA VAL A 109 3.07 -13.63 -6.91
C VAL A 109 2.25 -13.81 -8.17
N GLY A 110 1.14 -13.10 -8.27
CA GLY A 110 0.42 -12.97 -9.53
C GLY A 110 -0.43 -11.72 -9.54
N ALA A 111 -0.96 -11.41 -10.71
CA ALA A 111 -1.91 -10.34 -10.91
C ALA A 111 -3.21 -10.90 -11.48
N TRP A 112 -4.32 -10.67 -10.81
CA TRP A 112 -5.64 -11.11 -11.26
C TRP A 112 -6.47 -9.94 -11.72
N ARG A 113 -7.13 -10.12 -12.85
CA ARG A 113 -8.12 -9.15 -13.30
C ARG A 113 -9.29 -9.08 -12.33
N VAL A 114 -9.60 -7.87 -11.87
CA VAL A 114 -10.78 -7.61 -11.05
C VAL A 114 -11.88 -7.06 -11.95
N PRO A 115 -13.12 -7.54 -11.84
CA PRO A 115 -14.22 -6.98 -12.60
C PRO A 115 -14.39 -5.50 -12.23
N ASN A 116 -14.26 -4.66 -13.25
CA ASN A 116 -14.47 -3.23 -13.14
C ASN A 116 -15.91 -2.92 -12.70
N ALA A 117 -16.07 -1.83 -11.93
CA ALA A 117 -17.37 -1.24 -11.71
C ALA A 117 -18.03 -0.87 -13.06
N PRO A 118 -19.37 -0.94 -13.17
CA PRO A 118 -20.07 -0.63 -14.41
C PRO A 118 -19.76 0.80 -14.86
N GLY A 119 -19.07 0.93 -16.00
CA GLY A 119 -18.67 2.21 -16.59
C GLY A 119 -17.15 2.48 -16.63
N ALA A 120 -16.33 1.65 -15.97
CA ALA A 120 -14.87 1.79 -16.04
C ALA A 120 -14.29 1.08 -17.28
N THR A 121 -13.62 1.85 -18.15
CA THR A 121 -13.00 1.39 -19.41
C THR A 121 -11.60 0.78 -19.23
N THR A 122 -10.97 0.95 -18.06
CA THR A 122 -9.59 0.52 -17.81
C THR A 122 -9.58 -0.77 -17.02
N GLU A 123 -8.99 -1.84 -17.55
CA GLU A 123 -8.87 -3.12 -16.84
C GLU A 123 -8.08 -2.95 -15.53
N HIS A 124 -8.70 -3.30 -14.40
CA HIS A 124 -8.05 -3.28 -13.09
C HIS A 124 -7.45 -4.64 -12.75
N TYR A 125 -6.21 -4.65 -12.25
CA TYR A 125 -5.51 -5.85 -11.83
C TYR A 125 -5.13 -5.72 -10.35
N GLU A 126 -5.39 -6.77 -9.57
CA GLU A 126 -4.98 -6.87 -8.17
C GLU A 126 -3.76 -7.80 -8.06
N ILE A 127 -2.70 -7.28 -7.44
CA ILE A 127 -1.51 -8.08 -7.13
C ILE A 127 -1.76 -8.88 -5.86
N ARG A 128 -1.54 -10.19 -5.93
CA ARG A 128 -1.59 -11.07 -4.74
C ARG A 128 -0.26 -11.76 -4.56
N VAL A 129 0.17 -11.81 -3.30
CA VAL A 129 1.41 -12.45 -2.86
C VAL A 129 1.06 -13.51 -1.82
N VAL A 130 1.61 -14.70 -1.99
CA VAL A 130 1.48 -15.85 -1.08
C VAL A 130 2.88 -16.29 -0.69
N MET A 131 3.15 -16.33 0.62
CA MET A 131 4.45 -16.70 1.20
C MET A 131 4.39 -18.05 1.88
#